data_AF-A0AAE8ZXT5-F1
#
_entry.id   AF-A0AAE8ZXT5-F1
#
_cell.length_a   1.000
_cell.length_b   1.000
_cell.length_c   1.000
_cell.angle_alpha   90.00
_cell.angle_beta   90.00
_cell.angle_gamma   90.00
#
_symmetry.space_group_name_H-M   'P 1'
#
loop_
_entity.id
_entity.type
_entity.pdbx_description
1 polymer ?
#
loop_
_entity_poly.entity_id
_entity_poly.type
_entity_poly.pdbx_seq_one_letter_code
_entity_poly.pdbx_strand_id
1 'polypeptide(L)'
;MSGYIFPVGYAEKYGMKLKKPLNFRGRYAWNKYLAQEGAVSIPKELTKPVPSQERLDKFEVGAYLEASDMNDNTSIYPARIVSLHGRLVRVSYLGYESSDDAYFDIDSHSLFPIGFSEICNFKLQRPKVE
;
A
#
# COMPACT_ATOMS: atom_id res chain seq x y z
N MET A 1 -10.08 11.32 6.44
CA MET A 1 -9.00 10.64 7.19
C MET A 1 -7.96 10.14 6.21
N SER A 2 -6.66 10.25 6.53
CA SER A 2 -5.58 9.84 5.60
C SER A 2 -5.62 8.34 5.32
N GLY A 3 -5.46 7.96 4.05
CA GLY A 3 -5.30 6.57 3.61
C GLY A 3 -3.98 5.93 4.08
N TYR A 4 -3.03 6.69 4.61
CA TYR A 4 -1.69 6.18 4.94
C TYR A 4 -1.36 6.24 6.44
N ILE A 5 -2.35 6.49 7.30
CA ILE A 5 -2.22 6.40 8.76
C ILE A 5 -2.94 5.14 9.25
N PHE A 6 -2.24 4.34 10.04
CA PHE A 6 -2.70 3.03 10.53
C PHE A 6 -2.54 2.94 12.04
N PRO A 7 -3.44 2.21 12.73
CA PRO A 7 -3.32 2.04 14.16
C PRO A 7 -2.12 1.14 14.50
N VAL A 8 -1.60 1.31 15.72
CA VAL A 8 -0.59 0.41 16.30
C VAL A 8 -1.07 -1.05 16.18
N GLY A 9 -0.17 -1.93 15.74
CA GLY A 9 -0.43 -3.36 15.50
C GLY A 9 -0.94 -3.70 14.10
N TYR A 10 -1.29 -2.72 13.25
CA TYR A 10 -1.76 -2.99 11.88
C TYR A 10 -0.77 -3.82 11.06
N ALA A 11 0.50 -3.43 11.08
CA ALA A 11 1.53 -4.10 10.30
C ALA A 11 1.75 -5.55 10.76
N GLU A 12 1.74 -5.83 12.06
CA GLU A 12 1.82 -7.19 12.59
C GLU A 12 0.61 -8.03 12.17
N LYS A 13 -0.61 -7.47 12.32
CA LYS A 13 -1.86 -8.13 11.94
C LYS A 13 -1.88 -8.55 10.47
N TYR A 14 -1.36 -7.71 9.58
CA TYR A 14 -1.40 -7.93 8.13
C TYR A 14 -0.04 -8.33 7.53
N GLY A 15 0.90 -8.83 8.35
CA GLY A 15 2.16 -9.39 7.85
C GLY A 15 3.11 -8.39 7.17
N MET A 16 2.98 -7.09 7.47
CA MET A 16 3.89 -6.06 6.98
C MET A 16 5.12 -5.95 7.90
N LYS A 17 6.29 -5.80 7.29
CA LYS A 17 7.53 -5.60 8.03
C LYS A 17 7.68 -4.15 8.46
N LEU A 18 7.71 -3.92 9.78
CA LEU A 18 8.05 -2.61 10.34
C LEU A 18 9.56 -2.42 10.38
N LYS A 19 10.02 -1.23 10.00
CA LYS A 19 11.37 -0.77 10.34
C LYS A 19 11.35 -0.30 11.79
N LYS A 20 12.17 -0.93 12.64
CA LYS A 20 12.33 -0.49 14.03
C LYS A 20 12.96 0.91 14.10
N PRO A 21 12.65 1.73 15.12
CA PRO A 21 13.36 2.98 15.37
C PRO A 21 14.87 2.75 15.51
N LEU A 22 15.68 3.68 14.99
CA LEU A 22 17.15 3.58 14.90
C LEU A 22 17.80 3.16 16.23
N ASN A 23 17.34 3.75 17.33
CA ASN A 23 17.93 3.55 18.66
C ASN A 23 17.29 2.39 19.46
N PHE A 24 16.34 1.65 18.88
CA PHE A 24 15.68 0.54 19.58
C PHE A 24 16.54 -0.74 19.54
N ARG A 25 16.93 -1.23 20.72
CA ARG A 25 17.72 -2.45 20.90
C ARG A 25 16.80 -3.66 21.04
N GLY A 26 17.20 -4.79 20.46
CA GLY A 26 16.45 -6.06 20.52
C GLY A 26 15.29 -6.15 19.52
N ARG A 27 14.39 -7.12 19.77
CA ARG A 27 13.20 -7.39 18.94
C ARG A 27 12.15 -6.32 19.19
N TYR A 28 11.78 -5.59 18.13
CA TYR A 28 10.78 -4.53 18.19
C TYR A 28 9.37 -5.08 18.44
N ALA A 29 8.63 -4.45 19.35
CA ALA A 29 7.22 -4.68 19.60
C ALA A 29 6.60 -3.37 20.13
N TRP A 30 5.43 -3.00 19.64
CA TRP A 30 4.79 -1.72 19.96
C TRP A 30 4.55 -1.53 21.46
N ASN A 31 4.07 -2.56 22.15
CA ASN A 31 3.83 -2.51 23.60
C ASN A 31 5.09 -2.18 24.40
N LYS A 32 6.24 -2.78 24.04
CA LYS A 32 7.53 -2.49 24.69
C LYS A 32 8.01 -1.08 24.38
N TYR A 33 7.90 -0.67 23.12
CA TYR A 33 8.31 0.66 22.69
C TYR A 33 7.51 1.76 23.38
N LEU A 34 6.18 1.67 23.37
CA LEU A 34 5.31 2.66 24.01
C LEU A 34 5.53 2.75 25.52
N ALA A 35 5.75 1.61 26.20
CA ALA A 35 6.07 1.59 27.61
C ALA A 35 7.43 2.26 27.92
N GLN A 36 8.46 2.01 27.11
CA GLN A 36 9.78 2.62 27.27
C GLN A 36 9.74 4.14 27.08
N GLU A 37 8.98 4.62 26.09
CA GLU A 37 8.86 6.05 25.77
C GLU A 37 7.84 6.79 26.66
N GLY A 38 7.09 6.08 27.52
CA GLY A 38 5.99 6.67 28.29
C GLY A 38 4.88 7.25 27.40
N ALA A 39 4.71 6.70 26.19
CA ALA A 39 3.85 7.23 25.15
C ALA A 39 2.58 6.38 24.96
N VAL A 40 1.57 6.98 24.32
CA VAL A 40 0.33 6.29 23.92
C VAL A 40 0.17 6.32 22.40
N SER A 41 -0.51 5.31 21.86
CA SER A 41 -0.88 5.31 20.44
C SER A 41 -2.05 6.26 20.18
N ILE A 42 -2.17 6.76 18.95
CA ILE A 42 -3.40 7.45 18.53
C ILE A 42 -4.62 6.51 18.67
N PRO A 43 -5.81 7.05 19.01
CA PRO A 43 -7.05 6.28 18.99
C PRO A 43 -7.31 5.67 17.61
N LYS A 44 -7.83 4.44 17.58
CA LYS A 44 -8.09 3.71 16.31
C LYS A 44 -9.15 4.42 15.47
N GLU A 45 -10.04 5.15 16.12
CA GLU A 45 -11.14 5.93 15.55
C GLU A 45 -10.64 7.11 14.71
N LEU A 46 -9.40 7.56 14.91
CA LEU A 46 -8.75 8.59 14.08
C LEU A 46 -8.11 8.02 12.82
N THR A 47 -8.13 6.70 12.65
CA THR A 47 -7.59 6.01 11.48
C THR A 47 -8.72 5.52 10.59
N LYS A 48 -8.45 5.42 9.29
CA LYS A 48 -9.43 4.88 8.34
C LYS A 48 -9.70 3.40 8.69
N PRO A 49 -10.97 3.00 8.89
CA PRO A 49 -11.32 1.62 9.21
C PRO A 49 -10.95 0.68 8.05
N VAL A 50 -10.70 -0.58 8.39
CA VAL A 50 -10.53 -1.62 7.37
C VAL A 50 -11.90 -1.96 6.80
N PRO A 51 -12.08 -1.98 5.47
CA PRO A 51 -13.36 -2.35 4.86
C PRO A 51 -13.79 -3.80 5.14
N SER A 52 -15.01 -4.15 4.75
CA SER A 52 -15.53 -5.51 4.88
C SER A 52 -14.68 -6.52 4.09
N GLN A 53 -14.64 -7.76 4.56
CA GLN A 53 -13.90 -8.83 3.89
C GLN A 53 -14.36 -9.02 2.44
N GLU A 54 -15.68 -9.01 2.18
CA GLU A 54 -16.26 -9.07 0.83
C GLU A 54 -15.67 -8.01 -0.12
N ARG A 55 -15.36 -6.81 0.39
CA ARG A 55 -14.77 -5.75 -0.42
C ARG A 55 -13.28 -5.98 -0.66
N LEU A 56 -12.57 -6.53 0.34
CA LEU A 56 -11.15 -6.89 0.21
C LEU A 56 -10.97 -8.05 -0.77
N ASP A 57 -11.89 -9.01 -0.79
CA ASP A 57 -11.84 -10.20 -1.65
C ASP A 57 -12.00 -9.87 -3.14
N LYS A 58 -12.40 -8.64 -3.49
CA LYS A 58 -12.41 -8.14 -4.88
C LYS A 58 -11.02 -7.82 -5.42
N PHE A 59 -10.00 -7.80 -4.55
CA PHE A 59 -8.60 -7.62 -4.93
C PHE A 59 -7.89 -8.97 -4.80
N GLU A 60 -7.20 -9.38 -5.86
CA GLU A 60 -6.53 -10.67 -5.93
C GLU A 60 -5.05 -10.52 -6.27
N VAL A 61 -4.19 -11.26 -5.58
CA VAL A 61 -2.76 -11.32 -5.90
C VAL A 61 -2.60 -11.93 -7.29
N GLY A 62 -1.84 -11.26 -8.16
CA GLY A 62 -1.65 -11.64 -9.56
C GLY A 62 -2.58 -10.92 -10.52
N ALA A 63 -3.61 -10.22 -10.05
CA ALA A 63 -4.47 -9.41 -10.90
C ALA A 63 -3.70 -8.24 -11.53
N TYR A 64 -4.04 -7.93 -12.78
CA TYR A 64 -3.47 -6.82 -13.55
C TYR A 64 -4.37 -5.59 -13.45
N LEU A 65 -3.73 -4.42 -13.42
CA LEU A 65 -4.38 -3.12 -13.31
C LEU A 65 -3.50 -2.03 -13.91
N GLU A 66 -4.04 -0.82 -13.96
CA GLU A 66 -3.29 0.39 -14.28
C GLU A 66 -3.05 1.18 -12.98
N ALA A 67 -1.86 1.77 -12.82
CA ALA A 67 -1.53 2.57 -11.63
C ALA A 67 -0.67 3.79 -11.97
N SER A 68 -0.89 4.90 -11.28
CA SER A 68 -0.03 6.09 -11.40
C SER A 68 1.23 5.95 -10.54
N ASP A 69 2.34 6.55 -10.98
CA ASP A 69 3.52 6.68 -10.13
C ASP A 69 3.24 7.71 -9.01
N MET A 70 3.64 7.39 -7.78
CA MET A 70 3.51 8.29 -6.63
C MET A 70 4.40 9.54 -6.75
N ASN A 71 5.41 9.50 -7.62
CA ASN A 71 6.30 10.62 -7.91
C ASN A 71 5.89 11.42 -9.15
N ASP A 72 5.08 10.83 -10.04
CA ASP A 72 4.57 11.46 -11.27
C ASP A 72 3.12 11.06 -11.53
N ASN A 73 2.20 11.96 -11.16
CA ASN A 73 0.77 11.77 -11.35
C ASN A 73 0.30 11.89 -12.81
N THR A 74 1.19 12.19 -13.76
CA THR A 74 0.82 12.34 -15.18
C THR A 74 1.01 11.06 -16.00
N SER A 75 1.76 10.10 -15.46
CA SER A 75 2.07 8.83 -16.11
C SER A 75 1.29 7.68 -15.48
N ILE A 76 0.66 6.86 -16.32
CA ILE A 76 0.00 5.62 -15.90
C ILE A 76 0.82 4.44 -16.39
N TYR A 77 1.00 3.44 -15.54
CA TYR A 77 1.78 2.25 -15.83
C TYR A 77 0.89 1.00 -15.76
N PRO A 78 1.08 0.03 -16.68
CA PRO A 78 0.54 -1.30 -16.48
C PRO A 78 1.24 -1.94 -15.29
N ALA A 79 0.47 -2.58 -14.42
CA ALA A 79 0.95 -3.08 -13.15
C ALA A 79 0.26 -4.38 -12.74
N ARG A 80 0.77 -5.01 -11.68
CA ARG A 80 0.22 -6.23 -11.08
C ARG A 80 0.15 -6.12 -9.56
N ILE A 81 -0.91 -6.64 -8.96
CA ILE A 81 -0.98 -6.82 -7.51
C ILE A 81 -0.03 -7.95 -7.10
N VAL A 82 0.90 -7.66 -6.18
CA VAL A 82 1.90 -8.65 -5.70
C VAL A 82 1.68 -9.08 -4.26
N SER A 83 1.01 -8.26 -3.44
CA SER A 83 0.58 -8.67 -2.10
C SER A 83 -0.58 -7.81 -1.57
N LEU A 84 -1.31 -8.36 -0.60
CA LEU A 84 -2.43 -7.70 0.08
C LEU A 84 -2.16 -7.66 1.58
N HIS A 85 -2.40 -6.52 2.21
CA HIS A 85 -2.11 -6.25 3.60
C HIS A 85 -3.27 -5.47 4.26
N GLY A 86 -4.43 -6.13 4.38
CA GLY A 86 -5.67 -5.47 4.81
C GLY A 86 -6.17 -4.54 3.71
N ARG A 87 -6.32 -3.24 4.00
CA ARG A 87 -6.72 -2.22 3.01
C ARG A 87 -5.58 -1.73 2.12
N LEU A 88 -4.35 -2.21 2.32
CA LEU A 88 -3.20 -1.88 1.48
C LEU A 88 -2.95 -2.97 0.44
N VAL A 89 -2.79 -2.56 -0.81
CA VAL A 89 -2.31 -3.41 -1.91
C VAL A 89 -0.90 -2.99 -2.27
N ARG A 90 -0.02 -3.96 -2.47
CA ARG A 90 1.30 -3.73 -3.04
C ARG A 90 1.23 -4.01 -4.53
N VAL A 91 1.66 -3.05 -5.33
CA VAL A 91 1.61 -3.08 -6.79
C VAL A 91 3.03 -3.04 -7.33
N SER A 92 3.30 -3.89 -8.32
CA SER A 92 4.54 -3.92 -9.08
C SER A 92 4.29 -3.46 -10.51
N TYR A 93 5.11 -2.53 -11.00
CA TYR A 93 4.99 -1.99 -12.35
C TYR A 93 5.65 -2.93 -13.36
N LEU A 94 4.97 -3.24 -14.47
CA LEU A 94 5.48 -4.22 -15.42
C LEU A 94 6.78 -3.73 -16.09
N GLY A 95 7.85 -4.52 -15.99
CA GLY A 95 9.18 -4.18 -16.50
C GLY A 95 10.05 -3.36 -15.53
N TYR A 96 9.61 -3.17 -14.29
CA TYR A 96 10.37 -2.48 -13.25
C TYR A 96 10.81 -3.45 -12.15
N GLU A 97 11.81 -3.04 -11.40
CA GLU A 97 12.35 -3.84 -10.30
C GLU A 97 11.42 -3.81 -9.09
N SER A 98 11.47 -4.85 -8.26
CA SER A 98 10.65 -4.91 -7.04
C SER A 98 10.95 -3.82 -6.00
N SER A 99 12.04 -3.08 -6.17
CA SER A 99 12.36 -1.87 -5.40
C SER A 99 11.47 -0.68 -5.75
N ASP A 100 10.86 -0.69 -6.94
CA ASP A 100 9.95 0.34 -7.44
C ASP A 100 8.49 0.03 -7.05
N ASP A 101 8.23 -1.11 -6.41
CA ASP A 101 6.89 -1.48 -5.94
C ASP A 101 6.33 -0.42 -4.98
N ALA A 102 5.05 -0.08 -5.17
CA ALA A 102 4.36 0.91 -4.36
C ALA A 102 3.20 0.27 -3.57
N TYR A 103 2.92 0.85 -2.40
CA TYR A 103 1.74 0.50 -1.60
C TYR A 103 0.65 1.55 -1.82
N PHE A 104 -0.56 1.08 -2.10
CA PHE A 104 -1.74 1.90 -2.26
C PHE A 104 -2.83 1.42 -1.32
N ASP A 105 -3.64 2.34 -0.83
CA ASP A 105 -4.94 1.96 -0.26
C ASP A 105 -5.87 1.44 -1.37
N ILE A 106 -6.75 0.49 -1.06
CA ILE A 106 -7.74 -0.01 -2.04
C ILE A 106 -8.70 1.08 -2.55
N ASP A 107 -8.84 2.21 -1.84
CA ASP A 107 -9.61 3.37 -2.28
C ASP A 107 -8.73 4.49 -2.84
N SER A 108 -7.49 4.16 -3.21
CA SER A 108 -6.59 5.11 -3.82
C SER A 108 -7.11 5.52 -5.20
N HIS A 109 -7.07 6.82 -5.49
CA HIS A 109 -7.37 7.37 -6.82
C HIS A 109 -6.20 7.18 -7.81
N SER A 110 -5.21 6.38 -7.42
CA SER A 110 -4.03 6.01 -8.22
C SER A 110 -4.07 4.56 -8.71
N LEU A 111 -5.15 3.84 -8.41
CA LEU A 111 -5.40 2.48 -8.90
C LEU A 111 -6.59 2.52 -9.86
N PHE A 112 -6.40 1.95 -11.04
CA PHE A 112 -7.37 2.06 -12.13
C PHE A 112 -7.65 0.69 -12.75
N PRO A 113 -8.90 0.45 -13.21
CA PRO A 113 -9.18 -0.71 -14.05
C PRO A 113 -8.41 -0.59 -15.37
N ILE A 114 -8.13 -1.74 -15.99
CA ILE A 114 -7.56 -1.79 -17.34
C ILE A 114 -8.46 -1.02 -18.31
N GLY A 115 -7.85 -0.18 -19.15
CA GLY A 115 -8.51 0.68 -20.14
C GLY A 115 -8.79 2.11 -19.64
N PHE A 116 -8.52 2.42 -18.37
CA PHE A 116 -8.71 3.78 -17.84
C PHE A 116 -7.89 4.82 -18.59
N SER A 117 -6.61 4.52 -18.86
CA SER A 117 -5.73 5.43 -19.61
C SER A 117 -6.28 5.77 -20.99
N GLU A 118 -6.84 4.79 -21.70
CA GLU A 118 -7.46 4.98 -23.02
C GLU A 118 -8.69 5.89 -22.94
N ILE A 119 -9.59 5.62 -21.99
CA ILE A 119 -10.84 6.39 -21.81
C ILE A 119 -10.56 7.83 -21.40
N CYS A 120 -9.59 8.04 -20.51
CA CYS A 120 -9.28 9.36 -19.96
C CYS A 120 -8.15 10.09 -20.73
N ASN A 121 -7.68 9.52 -21.84
CA ASN A 121 -6.60 10.06 -22.67
C ASN A 121 -5.30 10.35 -21.89
N PHE A 122 -4.97 9.48 -20.94
CA PHE A 122 -3.68 9.47 -20.26
C PHE A 122 -2.68 8.63 -21.03
N LYS A 123 -1.40 9.03 -20.98
CA LYS A 123 -0.33 8.24 -21.57
C LYS A 123 -0.08 6.98 -20.73
N LEU A 124 -0.44 5.83 -21.29
CA LEU A 124 -0.02 4.53 -20.77
C LEU A 124 1.45 4.29 -21.13
N GLN A 125 2.28 4.10 -20.13
CA GLN A 125 3.69 3.80 -20.30
C GLN A 125 3.85 2.36 -20.76
N ARG A 126 4.71 2.15 -21.76
CA ARG A 126 5.03 0.79 -22.22
C ARG A 126 5.82 0.06 -21.14
N PRO A 127 5.55 -1.23 -20.89
CA PRO A 127 6.43 -2.02 -20.05
C PRO A 127 7.86 -1.93 -20.57
N LYS A 128 8.82 -1.77 -19.66
CA LYS A 128 10.24 -1.92 -19.99
C LYS A 128 10.50 -3.43 -20.11
N VAL A 129 10.23 -4.00 -21.28
CA VAL A 129 10.58 -5.41 -21.52
C VAL A 129 12.09 -5.50 -21.76
N GLU A 130 12.73 -6.52 -21.18
CA GLU A 130 14.03 -7.05 -21.66
C GLU A 130 13.92 -7.57 -23.10
#